data_AF-A0A2J7ZHJ7-F1
#
_entry.id   AF-A0A2J7ZHJ7-F1
#
_cell.length_a   1.000
_cell.length_b   1.000
_cell.length_c   1.000
_cell.angle_alpha   90.00
_cell.angle_beta   90.00
_cell.angle_gamma   90.00
#
_symmetry.space_group_name_H-M   'P 1'
#
loop_
_entity.id
_entity.type
_entity.pdbx_description
1 polymer ?
#
loop_
_entity_poly.entity_id
_entity_poly.type
_entity_poly.pdbx_seq_one_letter_code
_entity_poly.pdbx_strand_id
1 'polypeptide(L)'
;DDWTTRARLLAGRALAAEGLGDWASALADYRAGAELAAQAGETTDPYILNSMGNCLNSLGRWQEAREQYLASSEGFQQARGFRGRNGSTTPRLDGKLTPQPLTPAPPAPPQMVRIARRAPGSADMRAALAALYWQQGRRVEAEEAWEYACNRITVGCVKYTDLDWLGRIRRWPPAMVDRMSDFLALKPTAQLSNRPTTT
;
A
#
# COMPACT_ATOMS: atom_id res chain seq x y z
N ASP A 1 26.32 3.43 24.18
CA ASP A 1 25.15 4.31 24.30
C ASP A 1 23.86 3.52 24.51
N ASP A 2 23.11 3.92 25.53
CA ASP A 2 21.86 3.28 25.99
C ASP A 2 20.71 3.44 24.96
N TRP A 3 20.69 4.56 24.24
CA TRP A 3 19.61 4.95 23.33
C TRP A 3 19.41 3.97 22.16
N THR A 4 20.47 3.57 21.45
CA THR A 4 20.39 2.61 20.34
C THR A 4 19.86 1.24 20.81
N THR A 5 20.31 0.78 21.98
CA THR A 5 19.86 -0.50 22.53
C THR A 5 18.38 -0.45 22.89
N ARG A 6 17.94 0.63 23.55
CA ARG A 6 16.54 0.86 23.90
C ARG A 6 15.65 1.00 22.67
N ALA A 7 16.12 1.67 21.62
CA ALA A 7 15.42 1.78 20.34
C ALA A 7 15.15 0.40 19.72
N ARG A 8 16.15 -0.49 19.71
CA ARG A 8 16.00 -1.87 19.17
C ARG A 8 15.03 -2.71 19.99
N LEU A 9 15.06 -2.60 21.32
CA LEU A 9 14.13 -3.30 22.19
C LEU A 9 12.69 -2.85 21.96
N LEU A 10 12.47 -1.54 21.79
CA LEU A 10 11.15 -1.00 21.43
C LEU A 10 10.69 -1.50 20.07
N ALA A 11 11.55 -1.52 19.05
CA ALA A 11 11.23 -2.06 17.74
C ALA A 11 10.84 -3.55 17.79
N GLY A 12 11.54 -4.35 18.60
CA GLY A 12 11.21 -5.76 18.81
C GLY A 12 9.86 -5.97 19.50
N ARG A 13 9.57 -5.17 20.54
CA ARG A 13 8.27 -5.20 21.23
C ARG A 13 7.13 -4.74 20.31
N ALA A 14 7.37 -3.69 19.51
CA ALA A 14 6.43 -3.19 18.52
C ALA A 14 6.07 -4.27 17.49
N LEU A 15 7.06 -5.01 16.99
CA LEU A 15 6.84 -6.10 16.03
C LEU A 15 5.98 -7.23 16.64
N ALA A 16 6.21 -7.57 17.91
CA ALA A 16 5.38 -8.54 18.61
C ALA A 16 3.94 -8.05 18.77
N ALA A 17 3.74 -6.79 19.14
CA ALA A 17 2.41 -6.17 19.23
C ALA A 17 1.71 -6.10 17.86
N GLU A 18 2.44 -5.78 16.77
CA GLU A 18 1.94 -5.82 15.39
C GLU A 18 1.45 -7.23 15.04
N GLY A 19 2.22 -8.27 15.37
CA GLY A 19 1.83 -9.66 15.14
C GLY A 19 0.57 -10.10 15.91
N LEU A 20 0.32 -9.51 17.08
CA LEU A 20 -0.89 -9.73 17.88
C LEU A 20 -2.08 -8.88 17.43
N GLY A 21 -1.88 -7.95 16.49
CA GLY A 21 -2.88 -6.98 16.05
C GLY A 21 -3.15 -5.85 17.04
N ASP A 22 -2.28 -5.66 18.04
CA ASP A 22 -2.31 -4.47 18.91
C ASP A 22 -1.60 -3.30 18.23
N TRP A 23 -2.24 -2.78 17.18
CA TRP A 23 -1.68 -1.76 16.29
C TRP A 23 -1.37 -0.45 17.01
N ALA A 24 -2.14 -0.11 18.05
CA ALA A 24 -1.98 1.13 18.80
C ALA A 24 -0.69 1.07 19.64
N SER A 25 -0.50 -0.02 20.39
CA SER A 25 0.73 -0.24 21.16
C SER A 25 1.95 -0.38 20.25
N ALA A 26 1.82 -1.14 19.15
CA ALA A 26 2.89 -1.30 18.17
C ALA A 26 3.34 0.06 17.60
N LEU A 27 2.38 0.91 17.18
CA LEU A 27 2.68 2.24 16.64
C LEU A 27 3.37 3.13 17.68
N ALA A 28 2.93 3.09 18.94
CA ALA A 28 3.54 3.86 20.02
C ALA A 28 5.01 3.46 20.23
N ASP A 29 5.29 2.15 20.27
CA ASP A 29 6.63 1.63 20.43
C ASP A 29 7.54 1.91 19.23
N TYR A 30 7.03 1.78 18.00
CA TYR A 30 7.79 2.16 16.81
C TYR A 30 8.15 3.65 16.80
N ARG A 31 7.23 4.53 17.20
CA ARG A 31 7.49 5.98 17.31
C ARG A 31 8.57 6.27 18.35
N ALA A 32 8.41 5.73 19.56
CA ALA A 32 9.38 5.90 20.63
C ALA A 32 10.77 5.35 20.23
N GLY A 33 10.83 4.18 19.58
CA GLY A 33 12.08 3.62 19.07
C GLY A 33 12.75 4.51 18.03
N ALA A 34 11.98 5.06 17.08
CA ALA A 34 12.50 5.99 16.07
C ALA A 34 13.01 7.30 16.68
N GLU A 35 12.32 7.85 17.67
CA GLU A 35 12.76 9.05 18.41
C GLU A 35 14.09 8.82 19.14
N LEU A 36 14.26 7.65 19.77
CA LEU A 36 15.52 7.30 20.44
C LEU A 36 16.67 7.08 19.45
N ALA A 37 16.40 6.45 18.31
CA ALA A 37 17.39 6.30 17.24
C ALA A 37 17.84 7.67 16.69
N ALA A 38 16.90 8.60 16.49
CA ALA A 38 17.20 9.96 16.07
C ALA A 38 18.06 10.72 17.11
N GLN A 39 17.77 10.55 18.41
CA GLN A 39 18.60 11.11 19.49
C GLN A 39 20.03 10.54 19.50
N ALA A 40 20.21 9.29 19.05
CA ALA A 40 21.51 8.66 18.86
C ALA A 40 22.21 9.08 17.54
N GLY A 41 21.59 9.96 16.75
CA GLY A 41 22.11 10.39 15.44
C GLY A 41 21.91 9.37 14.32
N GLU A 42 21.09 8.35 14.53
CA GLU A 42 20.76 7.34 13.53
C GLU A 42 19.59 7.79 12.66
N THR A 43 19.64 7.46 11.36
CA THR A 43 18.49 7.60 10.46
C THR A 43 17.49 6.49 10.73
N THR A 44 16.19 6.81 10.76
CA THR A 44 15.15 5.81 10.95
C THR A 44 15.21 4.73 9.87
N ASP A 45 15.24 3.48 10.29
CA ASP A 45 15.23 2.32 9.40
C ASP A 45 13.95 2.32 8.52
N PRO A 46 14.08 2.25 7.18
CA PRO A 46 12.95 2.13 6.27
C PRO A 46 11.96 1.01 6.61
N TYR A 47 12.40 -0.09 7.23
CA TYR A 47 11.51 -1.17 7.69
C TYR A 47 10.62 -0.73 8.87
N ILE A 48 11.14 0.11 9.78
CA ILE A 48 10.36 0.66 10.88
C ILE A 48 9.29 1.61 10.34
N LEU A 49 9.64 2.47 9.38
CA LEU A 49 8.68 3.35 8.70
C LEU A 49 7.57 2.53 8.01
N ASN A 50 7.92 1.44 7.33
CA ASN A 50 6.93 0.55 6.71
C ASN A 50 5.98 -0.07 7.76
N SER A 51 6.52 -0.50 8.90
CA SER A 51 5.75 -1.14 9.98
C SER A 51 4.81 -0.14 10.69
N MET A 52 5.25 1.10 10.87
CA MET A 52 4.37 2.21 11.30
C MET A 52 3.24 2.43 10.30
N GLY A 53 3.54 2.36 8.99
CA GLY A 53 2.55 2.40 7.93
C GLY A 53 1.49 1.30 8.07
N ASN A 54 1.90 0.06 8.33
CA ASN A 54 0.98 -1.07 8.57
C ASN A 54 0.06 -0.84 9.77
N CYS A 55 0.62 -0.34 10.88
CA CYS A 55 -0.14 -0.05 12.08
C CYS A 55 -1.17 1.07 11.82
N LEU A 56 -0.74 2.17 11.20
CA LEU A 56 -1.62 3.29 10.83
C LEU A 56 -2.73 2.85 9.87
N ASN A 57 -2.40 2.02 8.87
CA ASN A 57 -3.36 1.45 7.94
C ASN A 57 -4.40 0.61 8.70
N SER A 58 -3.95 -0.24 9.62
CA SER A 58 -4.85 -1.08 10.43
C SER A 58 -5.72 -0.28 11.41
N LEU A 59 -5.29 0.92 11.81
CA LEU A 59 -6.04 1.87 12.63
C LEU A 59 -6.96 2.79 11.81
N GLY A 60 -7.04 2.62 10.49
CA GLY A 60 -7.84 3.48 9.62
C GLY A 60 -7.25 4.87 9.35
N ARG A 61 -5.99 5.09 9.72
CA ARG A 61 -5.24 6.35 9.53
C ARG A 61 -4.51 6.33 8.19
N TRP A 62 -5.27 6.16 7.11
CA TRP A 62 -4.77 5.88 5.75
C TRP A 62 -3.81 6.95 5.21
N GLN A 63 -4.08 8.22 5.54
CA GLN A 63 -3.27 9.34 5.07
C GLN A 63 -1.86 9.31 5.67
N GLU A 64 -1.79 9.12 6.99
CA GLU A 64 -0.51 8.98 7.71
C GLU A 64 0.20 7.68 7.31
N ALA A 65 -0.55 6.59 7.10
CA ALA A 65 0.02 5.34 6.61
C ALA A 65 0.73 5.53 5.27
N ARG A 66 0.10 6.26 4.33
CA ARG A 66 0.69 6.61 3.04
C ARG A 66 1.98 7.41 3.21
N GLU A 67 2.00 8.39 4.10
CA GLU A 67 3.22 9.17 4.37
C GLU A 67 4.37 8.28 4.86
N GLN A 68 4.10 7.36 5.78
CA GLN A 68 5.10 6.42 6.27
C GLN A 68 5.60 5.47 5.19
N TYR A 69 4.71 4.95 4.34
CA TYR A 69 5.11 4.12 3.20
C TYR A 69 5.96 4.89 2.17
N LEU A 70 5.65 6.17 1.93
CA LEU A 70 6.44 7.01 1.05
C LEU A 70 7.84 7.28 1.63
N ALA A 71 7.93 7.63 2.91
CA ALA A 71 9.20 7.82 3.60
C ALA A 71 10.04 6.53 3.62
N SER A 72 9.42 5.37 3.86
CA SER A 72 10.07 4.05 3.76
C SER A 72 10.62 3.81 2.36
N SER A 73 9.80 4.01 1.32
CA SER A 73 10.21 3.84 -0.07
C SER A 73 11.37 4.76 -0.44
N GLU A 74 11.34 6.02 -0.01
CA GLU A 74 12.43 6.97 -0.22
C GLU A 74 13.71 6.52 0.48
N GLY A 75 13.62 6.08 1.73
CA GLY A 75 14.77 5.54 2.47
C GLY A 75 15.41 4.34 1.76
N PHE A 76 14.60 3.41 1.23
CA PHE A 76 15.10 2.30 0.42
C PHE A 76 15.74 2.73 -0.91
N GLN A 77 15.26 3.82 -1.52
CA GLN A 77 15.84 4.37 -2.75
C GLN A 77 17.18 5.08 -2.49
N GLN A 78 17.28 5.82 -1.38
CA GLN A 78 18.47 6.59 -1.01
C GLN A 78 19.59 5.71 -0.45
N ALA A 79 19.24 4.57 0.17
CA ALA A 79 20.20 3.58 0.63
C ALA A 79 20.99 3.02 -0.56
N ARG A 80 22.20 3.53 -0.79
CA ARG A 80 23.16 2.94 -1.74
C ARG A 80 23.48 1.51 -1.32
N GLY A 81 22.80 0.55 -1.94
CA GLY A 81 23.20 -0.85 -1.91
C GLY A 81 22.58 -1.71 -0.81
N PHE A 82 21.26 -1.93 -0.87
CA PHE A 82 20.72 -3.24 -0.46
C PHE A 82 21.08 -4.30 -1.54
N ARG A 83 22.38 -4.48 -1.81
CA ARG A 83 22.91 -5.68 -2.45
C ARG A 83 23.22 -6.61 -1.30
N GLY A 84 22.27 -7.48 -0.96
CA GLY A 84 22.60 -8.64 -0.13
C GLY A 84 23.82 -9.33 -0.75
N ARG A 85 24.72 -9.85 0.09
CA ARG A 85 25.93 -10.60 -0.30
C ARG A 85 25.63 -11.75 -1.30
N ASN A 86 24.35 -12.10 -1.49
CA ASN A 86 23.87 -13.18 -2.35
C ASN A 86 22.95 -12.72 -3.51
N GLY A 87 22.99 -11.45 -3.93
CA GLY A 87 22.42 -11.05 -5.22
C GLY A 87 20.89 -11.10 -5.36
N SER A 88 20.10 -11.27 -4.29
CA SER A 88 18.65 -11.14 -4.37
C SER A 88 18.26 -9.66 -4.51
N THR A 89 17.98 -9.24 -5.73
CA THR A 89 17.36 -7.96 -6.02
C THR A 89 15.93 -7.96 -5.49
N THR A 90 15.64 -7.29 -4.37
CA THR A 90 14.35 -6.61 -4.29
C THR A 90 14.39 -5.55 -5.39
N PRO A 91 13.39 -5.49 -6.30
CA PRO A 91 13.41 -4.52 -7.38
C PRO A 91 13.51 -3.14 -6.74
N ARG A 92 14.67 -2.48 -6.93
CA ARG A 92 14.90 -1.06 -6.60
C ARG A 92 13.60 -0.35 -6.90
N LEU A 93 12.99 0.42 -6.02
CA LEU A 93 11.82 1.23 -6.37
C LEU A 93 12.23 2.54 -7.06
N ASP A 94 13.21 2.59 -7.99
CA ASP A 94 13.50 3.77 -8.83
C ASP A 94 12.21 4.39 -9.39
N GLY A 95 11.87 5.53 -8.83
CA GLY A 95 10.62 6.22 -9.06
C GLY A 95 10.66 7.39 -8.11
N LYS A 96 11.32 8.46 -8.55
CA LYS A 96 11.23 9.77 -7.93
C LYS A 96 9.74 10.04 -7.69
N LEU A 97 9.31 9.88 -6.45
CA LEU A 97 7.92 10.05 -6.07
C LEU A 97 7.75 11.55 -5.88
N THR A 98 7.24 12.22 -6.91
CA THR A 98 6.84 13.62 -6.79
C THR A 98 5.84 13.68 -5.63
N PRO A 99 6.07 14.50 -4.58
CA PRO A 99 5.11 14.64 -3.49
C PRO A 99 3.81 15.17 -4.09
N GLN A 100 2.82 14.28 -4.20
CA GLN A 100 1.48 14.60 -4.67
C GLN A 100 0.60 14.97 -3.48
N PRO A 101 -0.38 15.87 -3.66
CA PRO A 101 -1.30 16.28 -2.62
C PRO A 101 -1.93 15.06 -1.94
N LEU A 102 -1.91 15.13 -0.62
CA LEU A 102 -2.40 14.16 0.35
C LEU A 102 -3.92 14.03 0.19
N THR A 103 -4.36 13.17 -0.73
CA THR A 103 -5.78 12.83 -0.85
C THR A 103 -6.05 11.56 -0.05
N PRO A 104 -7.10 11.50 0.77
CA PRO A 104 -7.48 10.31 1.55
C PRO A 104 -8.01 9.15 0.68
N ALA A 105 -7.82 9.24 -0.64
CA ALA A 105 -8.28 8.29 -1.62
C ALA A 105 -7.19 7.23 -1.89
N PRO A 106 -7.58 6.01 -2.32
CA PRO A 106 -6.61 5.03 -2.83
C PRO A 106 -5.75 5.67 -3.94
N PRO A 107 -4.49 5.25 -4.09
CA PRO A 107 -3.58 5.84 -5.07
C PRO A 107 -4.22 5.87 -6.45
N ALA A 108 -4.08 6.99 -7.15
CA ALA A 108 -4.66 7.15 -8.48
C ALA A 108 -4.14 6.03 -9.43
N PRO A 109 -4.97 5.55 -10.39
CA PRO A 109 -4.59 4.45 -11.27
C PRO A 109 -3.21 4.59 -11.94
N PRO A 110 -2.77 5.78 -12.43
CA PRO A 110 -1.43 5.93 -13.00
C PRO A 110 -0.28 5.58 -12.05
N GLN A 111 -0.46 5.83 -10.75
CA GLN A 111 0.50 5.44 -9.71
C GLN A 111 0.48 3.93 -9.52
N MET A 112 -0.71 3.32 -9.42
CA MET A 112 -0.88 1.88 -9.27
C MET A 112 -0.34 1.09 -10.47
N VAL A 113 -0.50 1.60 -11.70
CA VAL A 113 0.09 1.02 -12.91
C VAL A 113 1.62 1.03 -12.85
N ARG A 114 2.22 2.08 -12.26
CA ARG A 114 3.68 2.15 -12.08
C ARG A 114 4.16 1.07 -11.12
N ILE A 115 3.42 0.86 -10.02
CA ILE A 115 3.70 -0.20 -9.03
C ILE A 115 3.49 -1.58 -9.66
N ALA A 116 2.38 -1.81 -10.37
CA ALA A 116 2.08 -3.07 -11.04
C ALA A 116 3.12 -3.43 -12.12
N ARG A 117 3.70 -2.46 -12.83
CA ARG A 117 4.81 -2.70 -13.77
C ARG A 117 6.08 -3.18 -13.07
N ARG A 118 6.29 -2.74 -11.83
CA ARG A 118 7.48 -3.03 -11.04
C ARG A 118 7.37 -4.31 -10.24
N ALA A 119 6.15 -4.63 -9.83
CA ALA A 119 5.76 -5.85 -9.15
C ALA A 119 4.64 -6.54 -9.98
N PRO A 120 4.98 -7.13 -11.14
CA PRO A 120 3.98 -7.71 -12.06
C PRO A 120 3.18 -8.86 -11.43
N GLY A 121 3.75 -9.55 -10.42
CA GLY A 121 3.08 -10.61 -9.66
C GLY A 121 2.13 -10.13 -8.56
N SER A 122 1.87 -8.83 -8.43
CA SER A 122 0.92 -8.32 -7.42
C SER A 122 -0.53 -8.43 -7.89
N ALA A 123 -1.21 -9.51 -7.49
CA ALA A 123 -2.66 -9.65 -7.74
C ALA A 123 -3.47 -8.53 -7.07
N ASP A 124 -3.00 -8.02 -5.93
CA ASP A 124 -3.63 -6.91 -5.22
C ASP A 124 -3.70 -5.64 -6.07
N MET A 125 -2.59 -5.28 -6.70
CA MET A 125 -2.53 -4.11 -7.58
C MET A 125 -3.39 -4.30 -8.82
N ARG A 126 -3.44 -5.51 -9.37
CA ARG A 126 -4.26 -5.84 -10.55
C ARG A 126 -5.76 -5.80 -10.23
N ALA A 127 -6.17 -6.42 -9.13
CA ALA A 127 -7.55 -6.41 -8.65
C ALA A 127 -8.01 -4.98 -8.33
N ALA A 128 -7.16 -4.19 -7.67
CA ALA A 128 -7.46 -2.81 -7.35
C ALA A 128 -7.56 -1.92 -8.62
N LEU A 129 -6.69 -2.15 -9.62
CA LEU A 129 -6.79 -1.47 -10.91
C LEU A 129 -8.10 -1.82 -11.64
N ALA A 130 -8.55 -3.07 -11.60
CA ALA A 130 -9.82 -3.48 -12.19
C ALA A 130 -11.00 -2.67 -11.62
N ALA A 131 -11.09 -2.59 -10.28
CA ALA A 131 -12.13 -1.83 -9.59
C ALA A 131 -12.07 -0.31 -9.90
N LEU A 132 -10.86 0.27 -9.99
CA LEU A 132 -10.71 1.70 -10.31
C LEU A 132 -11.05 2.02 -11.78
N TYR A 133 -10.65 1.17 -12.71
CA TYR A 133 -10.97 1.35 -14.12
C TYR A 133 -12.46 1.16 -14.39
N TRP A 134 -13.08 0.18 -13.72
CA TRP A 134 -14.52 0.02 -13.77
C TRP A 134 -15.19 1.32 -13.38
N GLN A 135 -14.89 1.89 -12.21
CA GLN A 135 -15.50 3.14 -11.74
C GLN A 135 -15.33 4.33 -12.72
N GLN A 136 -14.30 4.33 -13.56
CA GLN A 136 -14.04 5.34 -14.58
C GLN A 136 -14.76 5.09 -15.92
N GLY A 137 -15.51 4.00 -16.04
CA GLY A 137 -16.13 3.56 -17.31
C GLY A 137 -15.14 2.90 -18.28
N ARG A 138 -13.91 2.65 -17.86
CA ARG A 138 -12.83 2.06 -18.66
C ARG A 138 -12.92 0.53 -18.62
N ARG A 139 -13.95 -0.01 -19.26
CA ARG A 139 -14.34 -1.44 -19.14
C ARG A 139 -13.28 -2.40 -19.65
N VAL A 140 -12.70 -2.11 -20.81
CA VAL A 140 -11.67 -2.97 -21.41
C VAL A 140 -10.46 -3.08 -20.48
N GLU A 141 -9.94 -1.95 -19.98
CA GLU A 141 -8.80 -1.99 -19.06
C GLU A 141 -9.14 -2.64 -17.71
N ALA A 142 -10.39 -2.53 -17.25
CA ALA A 142 -10.85 -3.21 -16.04
C ALA A 142 -10.82 -4.74 -16.21
N GLU A 143 -11.38 -5.23 -17.32
CA GLU A 143 -11.41 -6.65 -17.67
C GLU A 143 -10.00 -7.22 -17.87
N GLU A 144 -9.14 -6.52 -18.59
CA GLU A 144 -7.74 -6.92 -18.79
C GLU A 144 -6.96 -6.99 -17.46
N ALA A 145 -7.17 -6.02 -16.56
CA ALA A 145 -6.52 -6.04 -15.26
C ALA A 145 -7.00 -7.24 -14.41
N TRP A 146 -8.29 -7.55 -14.46
CA TRP A 146 -8.87 -8.69 -13.75
C TRP A 146 -8.44 -10.04 -14.32
N GLU A 147 -8.48 -10.21 -15.65
CA GLU A 147 -7.99 -11.39 -16.36
C GLU A 147 -6.54 -11.69 -15.97
N TYR A 148 -5.70 -10.65 -15.97
CA TYR A 148 -4.31 -10.80 -15.59
C TYR A 148 -4.18 -11.29 -14.14
N ALA A 149 -4.97 -10.74 -13.21
CA ALA A 149 -4.98 -11.20 -11.82
C ALA A 149 -5.37 -12.68 -11.70
N CYS A 150 -6.35 -13.13 -12.48
CA CYS A 150 -6.85 -14.50 -12.44
C CYS A 150 -5.88 -15.51 -13.07
N ASN A 151 -5.33 -15.18 -14.24
CA ASN A 151 -4.69 -16.18 -15.11
C ASN A 151 -3.17 -16.03 -15.20
N ARG A 152 -2.62 -14.83 -14.92
CA ARG A 152 -1.19 -14.53 -15.12
C ARG A 152 -0.41 -14.45 -13.81
N ILE A 153 -1.09 -14.58 -12.67
CA ILE A 153 -0.47 -14.51 -11.34
C ILE A 153 -0.82 -15.78 -10.55
N THR A 154 0.18 -16.42 -9.97
CA THR A 154 0.05 -17.70 -9.24
C THR A 154 -0.97 -17.65 -8.10
N VAL A 155 -1.10 -16.52 -7.40
CA VAL A 155 -2.09 -16.39 -6.30
C VAL A 155 -3.53 -16.29 -6.78
N GLY A 156 -3.75 -15.97 -8.07
CA GLY A 156 -5.07 -15.83 -8.68
C GLY A 156 -5.92 -14.68 -8.14
N CYS A 157 -7.15 -14.60 -8.65
CA CYS A 157 -8.11 -13.55 -8.29
C CYS A 157 -9.19 -13.99 -7.28
N VAL A 158 -9.31 -15.30 -6.99
CA VAL A 158 -10.42 -15.87 -6.21
C VAL A 158 -10.57 -15.21 -4.84
N LYS A 159 -9.48 -14.95 -4.11
CA LYS A 159 -9.60 -14.29 -2.80
C LYS A 159 -10.07 -12.83 -2.88
N TYR A 160 -9.88 -12.18 -4.02
CA TYR A 160 -10.30 -10.80 -4.23
C TYR A 160 -11.80 -10.66 -4.52
N THR A 161 -12.55 -11.77 -4.57
CA THR A 161 -14.02 -11.74 -4.58
C THR A 161 -14.63 -11.69 -3.18
N ASP A 162 -13.85 -11.99 -2.14
CA ASP A 162 -14.28 -11.95 -0.73
C ASP A 162 -14.08 -10.54 -0.14
N LEU A 163 -15.17 -9.79 -0.03
CA LEU A 163 -15.16 -8.41 0.45
C LEU A 163 -14.80 -8.29 1.94
N ASP A 164 -15.17 -9.26 2.79
CA ASP A 164 -14.76 -9.27 4.20
C ASP A 164 -13.25 -9.49 4.30
N TRP A 165 -12.73 -10.45 3.53
CA TRP A 165 -11.29 -10.67 3.47
C TRP A 165 -10.53 -9.44 2.96
N LEU A 166 -11.05 -8.72 1.96
CA LEU A 166 -10.46 -7.48 1.49
C LEU A 166 -10.42 -6.39 2.56
N GLY A 167 -11.53 -6.16 3.26
CA GLY A 167 -11.62 -5.13 4.28
C GLY A 167 -10.86 -5.47 5.56
N ARG A 168 -10.96 -6.71 6.04
CA ARG A 168 -10.45 -7.12 7.35
C ARG A 168 -9.03 -7.65 7.30
N ILE A 169 -8.70 -8.48 6.30
CA ILE A 169 -7.40 -9.16 6.21
C ILE A 169 -6.44 -8.39 5.31
N ARG A 170 -6.86 -8.02 4.10
CA ARG A 170 -6.05 -7.16 3.21
C ARG A 170 -6.06 -5.71 3.65
N ARG A 171 -7.01 -5.32 4.51
CA ARG A 171 -7.13 -3.97 5.08
C ARG A 171 -7.18 -2.91 3.98
N TRP A 172 -7.93 -3.21 2.93
CA TRP A 172 -8.25 -2.22 1.91
C TRP A 172 -9.09 -1.10 2.53
N PRO A 173 -8.86 0.16 2.14
CA PRO A 173 -9.74 1.25 2.55
C PRO A 173 -11.20 0.93 2.18
N PRO A 174 -12.20 1.26 3.02
CA PRO A 174 -13.60 0.94 2.76
C PRO A 174 -14.07 1.39 1.37
N ALA A 175 -13.71 2.61 0.96
CA ALA A 175 -14.03 3.14 -0.36
C ALA A 175 -13.45 2.31 -1.52
N MET A 176 -12.37 1.56 -1.29
CA MET A 176 -11.79 0.66 -2.29
C MET A 176 -12.52 -0.69 -2.32
N VAL A 177 -12.94 -1.18 -1.16
CA VAL A 177 -13.80 -2.37 -1.06
C VAL A 177 -15.14 -2.12 -1.75
N ASP A 178 -15.73 -0.93 -1.58
CA ASP A 178 -16.97 -0.53 -2.26
C ASP A 178 -16.82 -0.54 -3.78
N ARG A 179 -15.71 0.03 -4.30
CA ARG A 179 -15.41 -0.01 -5.74
C ARG A 179 -15.23 -1.43 -6.26
N MET A 180 -14.61 -2.32 -5.47
CA MET A 180 -14.49 -3.73 -5.82
C MET A 180 -15.86 -4.41 -5.85
N SER A 181 -16.72 -4.14 -4.85
CA SER A 181 -18.10 -4.62 -4.81
C SER A 181 -18.87 -4.19 -6.06
N ASP A 182 -18.76 -2.92 -6.46
CA ASP A 182 -19.40 -2.40 -7.66
C ASP A 182 -18.91 -3.06 -8.95
N PHE A 183 -17.60 -3.33 -9.05
CA PHE A 183 -17.00 -4.06 -10.16
C PHE A 183 -17.50 -5.51 -10.23
N LEU A 184 -17.46 -6.24 -9.11
CA LEU A 184 -17.90 -7.65 -9.05
C LEU A 184 -19.40 -7.80 -9.33
N ALA A 185 -20.21 -6.83 -8.90
CA ALA A 185 -21.64 -6.78 -9.18
C ALA A 185 -21.97 -6.21 -10.57
N LEU A 186 -20.96 -5.84 -11.36
CA LEU A 186 -21.08 -5.20 -12.67
C LEU A 186 -22.04 -4.00 -12.67
N LYS A 187 -22.04 -3.21 -11.58
CA LYS A 187 -22.95 -2.08 -11.46
C LYS A 187 -22.66 -1.06 -12.56
N PRO A 188 -23.70 -0.48 -13.20
CA PRO A 188 -23.51 0.60 -14.15
C PRO A 188 -22.73 1.72 -13.48
N THR A 189 -21.60 2.08 -14.06
CA THR A 189 -20.86 3.28 -13.68
C THR A 189 -21.77 4.46 -13.93
N ALA A 190 -21.89 5.39 -12.98
CA ALA A 190 -22.61 6.64 -13.20
C ALA A 190 -22.05 7.29 -14.47
N GLN A 191 -22.77 7.13 -15.58
CA GLN A 191 -22.45 7.79 -16.82
C GLN A 191 -22.51 9.29 -16.52
N LEU A 192 -21.43 10.00 -16.80
CA LEU A 192 -21.48 11.12 -17.75
C LEU A 192 -22.88 11.66 -18.00
N SER A 193 -23.54 12.28 -17.03
CA SER A 193 -24.87 12.85 -17.24
C SER A 193 -24.74 13.94 -18.29
N ASN A 194 -25.33 13.71 -19.46
CA ASN A 194 -25.84 14.68 -20.42
C ASN A 194 -25.00 15.96 -20.63
N ARG A 195 -24.28 16.04 -21.75
CA ARG A 195 -24.34 17.26 -22.56
C ARG A 195 -25.31 17.02 -23.71
N PRO A 196 -26.47 17.72 -23.76
CA PRO A 196 -27.31 17.66 -24.94
C PRO A 196 -26.55 18.26 -26.11
N THR A 197 -26.58 17.53 -27.23
CA THR A 197 -26.26 18.04 -28.55
C THR A 197 -27.23 19.18 -28.85
N THR A 198 -26.74 20.39 -29.01
CA THR A 198 -27.46 21.43 -29.74
C THR A 198 -26.68 21.75 -31.00
N THR A 199 -27.33 21.38 -32.10
CA THR A 199 -27.23 21.89 -33.47
C THR A 199 -26.85 23.34 -33.59
#